data_AF-A0A3B8VV12-F1
#
_entry.id   AF-A0A3B8VV12-F1
#
_cell.length_a   1.000
_cell.length_b   1.000
_cell.length_c   1.000
_cell.angle_alpha   90.00
_cell.angle_beta   90.00
_cell.angle_gamma   90.00
#
_symmetry.space_group_name_H-M   'P 1'
#
loop_
_entity.id
_entity.type
_entity.pdbx_description
1 polymer ?
#
loop_
_entity_poly.entity_id
_entity_poly.type
_entity_poly.pdbx_seq_one_letter_code
_entity_poly.pdbx_strand_id
1 'polypeptide(L)' 'MGVWRHSRWSQKLSGATRPKVEVGRQGVIDAVLRAVELGLTYFDTAAGYGNGEGEAIFSEALSQIENRVFLATKLPPSTQ' A
#
# COMPACT_ATOMS: atom_id res chain seq x y z
N MET A 1 -23.11 29.01 -6.14
CA MET A 1 -22.27 28.88 -4.92
C MET A 1 -22.90 27.81 -4.03
N GLY A 2 -22.37 26.60 -4.05
CA GLY A 2 -22.88 25.48 -3.25
C GLY A 2 -21.81 25.01 -2.27
N VAL A 3 -22.07 25.19 -0.98
CA VAL A 3 -21.20 24.75 0.12
C VAL A 3 -21.38 23.24 0.31
N TRP A 4 -20.40 22.44 -0.11
CA TRP A 4 -20.35 21.01 0.18
C TRP A 4 -19.89 20.77 1.63
N ARG A 5 -20.84 20.48 2.52
CA ARG A 5 -20.55 20.15 3.93
C ARG A 5 -20.42 18.64 4.09
N HIS A 6 -19.19 18.13 4.10
CA HIS A 6 -18.91 16.72 4.40
C HIS A 6 -19.24 16.41 5.85
N SER A 7 -20.38 15.75 6.09
CA SER A 7 -20.74 15.16 7.37
C SER A 7 -21.43 13.82 7.13
N ARG A 8 -20.69 12.84 6.62
CA ARG A 8 -21.14 11.44 6.52
C ARG A 8 -19.98 10.44 6.36
N TRP A 9 -19.00 10.50 7.25
CA TRP A 9 -18.05 9.40 7.45
C TRP A 9 -17.75 9.26 8.93
N SER A 10 -18.80 9.05 9.72
CA SER A 10 -18.65 8.58 11.08
C SER A 10 -19.79 7.60 11.35
N GLN A 11 -19.41 6.43 11.85
CA GLN A 11 -20.24 5.32 12.35
C GLN A 11 -20.54 4.17 11.37
N LYS A 12 -19.69 3.14 11.39
CA LYS A 12 -19.94 1.82 12.02
C LYS A 12 -19.01 0.75 11.43
N LEU A 13 -17.91 0.48 12.13
CA LEU A 13 -17.21 -0.81 12.08
C LEU A 13 -16.72 -1.14 13.50
N SER A 14 -17.61 -1.09 14.50
CA SER A 14 -17.31 -1.57 15.85
C SER A 14 -17.86 -2.98 16.02
N GLY A 15 -17.00 -4.00 15.91
CA GLY A 15 -17.31 -5.32 16.45
C GLY A 15 -16.92 -6.56 15.63
N ALA A 16 -16.50 -6.44 14.37
CA ALA A 16 -15.99 -7.58 13.61
C ALA A 16 -14.46 -7.62 13.69
N THR A 17 -13.90 -8.44 14.58
CA THR A 17 -12.48 -8.81 14.52
C THR A 17 -12.27 -9.62 13.25
N ARG A 18 -11.74 -8.98 12.20
CA ARG A 18 -11.24 -9.70 11.04
C ARG A 18 -10.14 -10.64 11.54
N PRO A 19 -10.11 -11.92 11.13
CA PRO A 19 -8.99 -12.79 11.45
C PRO A 19 -7.72 -12.10 10.96
N LYS A 20 -6.77 -11.88 11.86
CA LYS A 20 -5.45 -11.36 11.50
C LYS A 20 -4.72 -12.51 10.84
N VAL A 21 -4.72 -12.54 9.51
CA VAL A 21 -3.85 -13.44 8.77
C VAL A 21 -2.44 -12.90 8.91
N GLU A 22 -1.58 -13.67 9.56
CA GLU A 22 -0.15 -13.35 9.64
C GLU A 22 0.50 -13.80 8.34
N VAL A 23 0.75 -12.84 7.44
CA VAL A 23 1.47 -13.07 6.20
C VAL A 23 2.92 -12.67 6.45
N GLY A 24 3.82 -13.64 6.36
CA GLY A 24 5.26 -13.35 6.41
C GLY A 24 5.70 -12.50 5.21
N ARG A 25 6.86 -11.86 5.31
CA ARG A 25 7.43 -10.98 4.28
C ARG A 25 7.36 -11.58 2.86
N GLN A 26 7.75 -12.85 2.71
CA GLN A 26 7.71 -13.55 1.43
C GLN A 26 6.31 -13.60 0.84
N GLY A 27 5.27 -13.85 1.66
CA GLY A 27 3.90 -13.87 1.17
C GLY A 27 3.41 -12.50 0.67
N VAL A 28 3.97 -11.40 1.19
CA VAL A 28 3.70 -10.05 0.68
C VAL A 28 4.43 -9.82 -0.64
N ILE A 29 5.67 -10.26 -0.76
CA ILE A 29 6.45 -10.23 -2.01
C ILE A 29 5.72 -11.00 -3.11
N ASP A 30 5.29 -12.23 -2.82
CA ASP A 30 4.55 -13.07 -3.76
C ASP A 30 3.24 -12.41 -4.21
N ALA A 31 2.56 -11.71 -3.30
CA ALA A 31 1.35 -10.95 -3.64
C ALA A 31 1.64 -9.78 -4.59
N VAL A 32 2.76 -9.06 -4.39
CA VAL A 32 3.18 -7.98 -5.30
C VAL A 32 3.54 -8.53 -6.68
N LEU A 33 4.34 -9.60 -6.74
CA LEU A 33 4.69 -10.27 -8.00
C LEU A 33 3.43 -10.73 -8.74
N ARG A 34 2.50 -11.36 -8.02
CA ARG A 34 1.22 -11.81 -8.58
C ARG A 34 0.39 -10.65 -9.11
N ALA A 35 0.38 -9.50 -8.43
CA ALA A 35 -0.32 -8.32 -8.91
C ALA A 35 0.26 -7.83 -10.24
N VAL A 36 1.59 -7.83 -10.40
CA VAL A 36 2.23 -7.46 -11.67
C VAL A 36 1.92 -8.46 -12.77
N GLU A 37 1.93 -9.77 -12.49
CA GLU A 37 1.52 -10.80 -13.45
C GLU A 37 0.07 -10.61 -13.95
N LEU A 38 -0.81 -10.14 -13.08
CA LEU A 38 -2.20 -9.83 -13.41
C LEU A 38 -2.38 -8.50 -14.15
N GLY A 39 -1.29 -7.78 -14.43
CA GLY A 39 -1.30 -6.55 -15.22
C GLY A 39 -1.47 -5.26 -14.39
N LEU A 40 -1.34 -5.31 -13.06
CA LEU A 40 -1.30 -4.09 -12.26
C LEU A 40 0.04 -3.38 -12.49
N THR A 41 -0.04 -2.11 -12.87
CA THR A 41 1.13 -1.30 -13.23
C THR A 41 1.33 -0.07 -12.36
N TYR A 42 0.46 0.19 -11.39
CA TYR A 42 0.57 1.33 -10.48
C TYR A 42 0.55 0.85 -9.03
N PHE A 43 1.57 1.21 -8.27
CA PHE A 43 1.72 0.88 -6.86
C PHE A 43 1.95 2.13 -6.04
N ASP A 44 1.44 2.11 -4.81
CA ASP A 44 1.49 3.21 -3.87
C ASP A 44 2.13 2.77 -2.56
N THR A 45 3.09 3.55 -2.07
CA THR A 45 3.76 3.35 -0.79
C THR A 45 4.03 4.69 -0.09
N ALA A 46 4.67 4.65 1.07
CA ALA A 46 5.12 5.83 1.81
C ALA A 46 6.22 5.43 2.79
N ALA A 47 7.13 6.35 3.10
CA ALA A 47 8.13 6.15 4.16
C ALA A 47 7.47 5.83 5.53
N GLY A 48 6.26 6.35 5.77
CA GLY A 48 5.49 6.08 6.99
C GLY A 48 4.87 4.67 7.06
N TYR A 49 4.82 3.92 5.96
CA TYR A 49 4.21 2.58 5.96
C TYR A 49 5.18 1.56 6.55
N GLY A 50 4.86 1.10 7.77
CA GLY A 50 5.70 0.13 8.48
C GLY A 50 7.10 0.67 8.77
N ASN A 51 7.27 2.00 8.93
CA ASN A 51 8.56 2.64 9.16
C ASN A 51 9.60 2.31 8.05
N GLY A 52 9.19 2.41 6.78
CA GLY A 52 10.02 2.13 5.61
C GLY A 52 9.93 0.69 5.09
N GLU A 53 9.35 -0.25 5.86
CA GLU A 53 9.24 -1.65 5.43
C GLU A 53 8.42 -1.81 4.14
N GLY A 54 7.41 -0.97 3.92
CA GLY A 54 6.64 -1.00 2.69
C GLY A 54 7.51 -0.74 1.45
N GLU A 55 8.37 0.27 1.50
CA GLU A 55 9.31 0.59 0.42
C GLU A 55 10.34 -0.52 0.22
N ALA A 56 10.86 -1.08 1.31
CA ALA A 56 11.82 -2.19 1.25
C ALA A 56 11.23 -3.45 0.58
N ILE A 57 9.97 -3.79 0.89
CA ILE A 57 9.28 -4.94 0.26
C ILE A 57 9.09 -4.70 -1.24
N PHE A 58 8.66 -3.50 -1.63
CA PHE A 58 8.52 -3.17 -3.05
C PHE A 58 9.86 -3.23 -3.78
N SER A 59 10.95 -2.74 -3.18
CA SER A 59 12.28 -2.83 -3.77
C SER A 59 12.69 -4.28 -4.01
N GLU A 60 12.47 -5.16 -3.02
CA GLU A 60 12.83 -6.58 -3.12
C GLU A 60 11.99 -7.30 -4.18
N ALA A 61 10.66 -7.09 -4.19
CA ALA A 61 9.77 -7.71 -5.17
C ALA A 61 10.06 -7.23 -6.61
N LEU A 62 10.12 -5.92 -6.82
CA LEU A 62 10.25 -5.35 -8.17
C LEU A 62 11.64 -5.56 -8.78
N SER A 63 12.67 -5.83 -7.98
CA SER A 63 14.00 -6.21 -8.48
C SER A 63 14.05 -7.58 -9.18
N GLN A 64 13.00 -8.40 -9.03
CA GLN A 64 12.93 -9.75 -9.58
C GLN A 64 12.27 -9.81 -10.97
N ILE A 65 11.80 -8.67 -11.49
CA ILE A 65 11.02 -8.59 -12.72
C ILE A 65 11.55 -7.50 -13.65
N GLU A 66 11.35 -7.69 -14.95
CA GLU A 66 11.72 -6.71 -15.99
C GLU A 66 10.54 -5.78 -16.36
N ASN A 67 9.35 -6.04 -15.79
CA ASN A 67 8.14 -5.29 -16.09
C ASN A 67 8.26 -3.83 -15.62
N ARG A 68 7.84 -2.90 -16.48
CA ARG A 68 7.77 -1.48 -16.12
C ARG A 68 6.50 -1.23 -15.31
N VAL A 69 6.68 -0.81 -14.07
CA VAL A 69 5.61 -0.34 -13.18
C VAL A 69 5.87 1.11 -12.77
N PHE A 70 4.82 1.79 -12.35
CA PHE A 70 4.88 3.11 -11.72
C PHE A 70 4.78 2.92 -10.20
N LEU A 71 5.84 3.27 -9.48
CA LEU A 71 5.87 3.23 -8.01
C LEU A 71 5.81 4.65 -7.46
N ALA A 72 4.69 4.99 -6.81
CA ALA A 72 4.49 6.25 -6.12
C ALA A 72 4.88 6.12 -4.64
N THR A 73 5.66 7.06 -4.12
CA THR A 73 5.93 7.18 -2.68
C THR A 73 5.54 8.54 -2.13
N LYS A 74 5.48 8.66 -0.81
CA LYS A 74 5.14 9.86 -0.06
C LYS A 74 6.14 10.06 1.06
N LEU A 75 6.60 11.31 1.21
CA LEU A 75 7.45 11.73 2.31
C LEU A 75 6.61 12.47 3.37
N PRO A 76 6.94 12.34 4.66
CA PRO A 76 6.28 13.12 5.68
C PRO A 76 6.70 14.61 5.57
N PRO A 77 5.88 15.55 6.09
CA PRO A 77 6.19 16.98 6.03
C PRO A 77 7.55 17.36 6.63
N SER A 78 8.05 16.56 7.59
CA SER A 78 9.33 16.75 8.28
C SER A 78 10.56 16.43 7.45
N THR A 79 10.40 15.89 6.23
CA THR A 79 11.49 15.47 5.34
C THR A 79 11.71 16.48 4.20
N GLN A 80 11.07 17.65 4.23
CA GLN A 80 11.28 18.75 3.29
C GLN A 80 12.48 19.64 3.67
#